data_AF-A4G9G8-F1
#
_entry.id   AF-A4G9G8-F1
#
_cell.length_a   1.000
_cell.length_b   1.000
_cell.length_c   1.000
_cell.angle_alpha   90.00
_cell.angle_beta   90.00
_cell.angle_gamma   90.00
#
_symmetry.space_group_name_H-M   'P 1'
#
loop_
_entity.id
_entity.type
_entity.pdbx_description
1 polymer ?
#
loop_
_entity_poly.entity_id
_entity_poly.type
_entity_poly.pdbx_seq_one_letter_code
_entity_poly.pdbx_strand_id
1 'polypeptide(L)'
;MARRKDSIERRQRRFLLPFFQFAAPALVFMIALPMIEDAICKLLHSQAPATICAPMVPSFAWYAISAAIVVGVGLSGWRFYRDHICGDAYMDDDYDAY
;
A
#
# COMPACT_ATOMS: atom_id res chain seq x y z
N MET A 1 -30.16 -7.83 -11.97
CA MET A 1 -29.26 -6.90 -11.24
C MET A 1 -28.09 -7.58 -10.53
N ALA A 2 -28.19 -8.83 -10.07
CA ALA A 2 -27.09 -9.53 -9.38
C ALA A 2 -25.80 -9.68 -10.22
N ARG A 3 -25.87 -10.11 -11.49
CA ARG A 3 -24.67 -10.30 -12.35
C ARG A 3 -23.80 -9.04 -12.54
N ARG A 4 -24.40 -7.84 -12.46
CA ARG A 4 -23.67 -6.58 -12.65
C ARG A 4 -22.86 -6.18 -11.41
N LYS A 5 -23.22 -6.69 -10.22
CA LYS A 5 -22.46 -6.44 -8.99
C LYS A 5 -21.19 -7.30 -8.95
N ASP A 6 -21.29 -8.56 -9.37
CA ASP A 6 -20.16 -9.51 -9.32
C ASP A 6 -19.01 -9.10 -10.25
N SER A 7 -19.29 -8.49 -11.41
CA SER A 7 -18.25 -8.00 -12.32
C SER A 7 -17.54 -6.75 -11.79
N ILE A 8 -18.27 -5.87 -11.09
CA ILE A 8 -17.69 -4.67 -10.45
C ILE A 8 -16.79 -5.09 -9.28
N GLU A 9 -17.22 -6.02 -8.44
CA GLU A 9 -16.40 -6.54 -7.33
C GLU A 9 -15.12 -7.23 -7.83
N ARG A 10 -15.19 -8.03 -8.89
CA ARG A 10 -13.99 -8.65 -9.49
C ARG A 10 -13.01 -7.62 -10.04
N ARG A 11 -13.51 -6.56 -10.71
CA ARG A 11 -12.67 -5.45 -11.22
C ARG A 11 -12.01 -4.68 -10.08
N GLN A 12 -12.76 -4.37 -9.01
CA GLN A 12 -12.19 -3.71 -7.83
C GLN A 12 -11.14 -4.57 -7.14
N ARG A 13 -11.37 -5.88 -7.00
CA ARG A 13 -10.39 -6.80 -6.40
C ARG A 13 -9.08 -6.89 -7.18
N ARG A 14 -9.13 -6.95 -8.53
CA ARG A 14 -7.90 -6.97 -9.36
C ARG A 14 -7.06 -5.71 -9.19
N PHE A 15 -7.71 -4.55 -9.02
CA PHE A 15 -7.01 -3.28 -8.79
C PHE A 15 -6.48 -3.15 -7.36
N LEU A 16 -7.26 -3.57 -6.37
CA LEU A 16 -6.92 -3.43 -4.96
C LEU A 16 -5.83 -4.41 -4.51
N LEU A 17 -5.73 -5.61 -5.10
CA LEU A 17 -4.73 -6.61 -4.72
C LEU A 17 -3.28 -6.08 -4.75
N PRO A 18 -2.77 -5.52 -5.89
CA PRO A 18 -1.39 -5.03 -5.95
C PRO A 18 -1.17 -3.79 -5.08
N PHE A 19 -2.16 -2.92 -4.95
CA PHE A 19 -2.07 -1.76 -4.06
C PHE A 19 -1.95 -2.20 -2.59
N PHE A 20 -2.78 -3.14 -2.15
CA PHE A 20 -2.73 -3.68 -0.80
C PHE A 20 -1.47 -4.50 -0.52
N GLN A 21 -0.88 -5.13 -1.53
CA GLN A 21 0.33 -5.92 -1.35
C GLN A 21 1.59 -5.06 -1.15
N PHE A 22 1.69 -3.90 -1.80
CA PHE A 22 2.92 -3.09 -1.79
C PHE A 22 2.74 -1.72 -1.13
N ALA A 23 1.68 -0.98 -1.45
CA ALA A 23 1.50 0.40 -0.98
C ALA A 23 0.89 0.44 0.42
N ALA A 24 -0.08 -0.42 0.73
CA ALA A 24 -0.73 -0.44 2.04
C ALA A 24 0.23 -0.75 3.21
N PRO A 25 1.08 -1.80 3.18
CA PRO A 25 2.02 -2.04 4.28
C PRO A 25 3.02 -0.90 4.41
N ALA A 26 3.51 -0.34 3.29
CA ALA A 26 4.43 0.80 3.32
C ALA A 26 3.81 2.03 3.98
N LEU A 27 2.54 2.34 3.69
CA LEU A 27 1.78 3.40 4.36
C LEU A 27 1.62 3.14 5.87
N VAL A 28 1.28 1.91 6.26
CA VAL A 28 1.16 1.54 7.66
C VAL A 28 2.50 1.70 8.38
N PHE A 29 3.61 1.24 7.78
CA PHE A 29 4.94 1.42 8.34
C PHE A 29 5.31 2.90 8.48
N MET A 30 4.99 3.74 7.49
CA MET A 30 5.27 5.18 7.53
C MET A 30 4.61 5.88 8.72
N ILE A 31 3.41 5.42 9.13
CA ILE A 31 2.67 5.97 10.27
C ILE A 31 3.09 5.31 11.58
N ALA A 32 3.32 3.99 11.58
CA ALA A 32 3.59 3.22 12.79
C ALA A 32 5.01 3.44 13.33
N LEU A 33 6.02 3.52 12.46
CA LEU A 33 7.42 3.75 12.86
C LEU A 33 7.61 4.97 13.78
N PRO A 34 7.13 6.17 13.44
CA PRO A 34 7.31 7.33 14.31
C PRO A 34 6.55 7.20 15.63
N MET A 35 5.38 6.53 15.63
CA MET A 35 4.65 6.26 16.88
C MET A 35 5.40 5.28 17.79
N ILE A 36 6.05 4.27 17.20
CA ILE A 36 6.88 3.31 17.95
C ILE A 36 8.12 4.02 18.52
N GLU A 37 8.80 4.84 17.73
CA GLU A 37 9.94 5.64 18.19
C GLU A 37 9.57 6.56 19.36
N ASP A 38 8.45 7.29 19.24
CA ASP A 38 7.92 8.14 20.30
C ASP A 38 7.57 7.34 21.57
N ALA A 39 6.94 6.18 21.40
CA ALA A 39 6.58 5.32 22.52
C ALA A 39 7.83 4.81 23.26
N ILE A 40 8.84 4.35 22.52
CA ILE A 40 10.11 3.89 23.09
C ILE A 40 10.84 5.04 23.78
N CYS A 41 10.87 6.23 23.17
CA CYS A 41 11.50 7.40 23.76
C CYS A 41 10.83 7.82 25.07
N LYS A 42 9.50 7.88 25.11
CA LYS A 42 8.74 8.19 26.33
C LYS A 42 8.99 7.15 27.42
N LEU A 43 9.08 5.88 27.05
CA LEU A 43 9.35 4.77 27.97
C LEU A 43 10.78 4.87 28.54
N LEU A 44 11.78 5.19 27.72
CA LEU A 44 13.16 5.46 28.17
C LEU A 44 13.24 6.68 29.08
N HIS A 45 12.58 7.79 28.74
CA HIS A 45 12.57 8.99 29.57
C HIS A 45 11.94 8.76 30.95
N SER A 46 10.98 7.84 31.05
CA SER A 46 10.41 7.46 32.35
C SER A 46 11.41 6.76 33.28
N GLN A 47 12.44 6.13 32.73
CA GLN A 47 13.48 5.44 33.49
C GLN A 47 14.77 6.27 33.62
N ALA A 48 15.12 7.07 32.61
CA ALA A 48 16.34 7.87 32.57
C ALA A 48 16.08 9.23 31.87
N PRO A 49 15.75 10.29 32.62
CA PRO A 49 15.28 11.56 32.05
C PRO A 49 16.33 12.36 31.28
N ALA A 50 17.62 11.99 31.37
CA ALA A 50 18.72 12.64 30.67
C ALA A 50 19.11 11.94 29.35
N THR A 51 18.41 10.87 28.95
CA THR A 51 18.72 10.17 27.69
C THR A 51 18.26 11.00 26.49
N ILE A 52 19.14 11.17 25.50
CA ILE A 52 18.80 11.84 24.24
C ILE A 52 18.21 10.78 23.30
N CYS A 53 16.93 10.93 22.94
CA CYS A 53 16.33 10.09 21.91
C CYS A 53 16.81 10.55 20.53
N ALA A 54 17.80 9.86 19.99
CA ALA A 54 18.15 9.96 18.59
C ALA A 54 17.11 9.18 17.74
N PRO A 55 16.85 9.60 16.48
CA PRO A 55 16.05 8.80 15.56
C PRO A 55 16.69 7.41 15.44
N MET A 56 15.94 6.38 15.83
CA MET A 56 16.40 4.99 15.77
C MET A 56 16.30 4.45 14.35
N VAL A 57 15.37 5.00 13.58
CA VAL A 57 15.12 4.64 12.19
C VAL A 57 16.12 5.38 11.30
N PRO A 58 17.02 4.65 10.61
CA PRO A 58 18.00 5.28 9.74
C PRO A 58 17.30 5.93 8.53
N SER A 59 17.84 7.06 8.06
CA SER A 59 17.24 7.86 6.97
C SER A 59 16.98 7.06 5.69
N PHE A 60 17.77 6.01 5.42
CA PHE A 60 17.54 5.12 4.28
C PHE A 60 16.20 4.38 4.33
N ALA A 61 15.68 4.08 5.53
CA ALA A 61 14.42 3.36 5.68
C ALA A 61 13.24 4.21 5.20
N TRP A 62 13.28 5.53 5.41
CA TRP A 62 12.29 6.47 4.89
C TRP A 62 12.27 6.49 3.37
N TYR A 63 13.44 6.53 2.72
CA TYR A 63 13.53 6.46 1.27
C TYR A 63 13.01 5.13 0.71
N ALA A 64 13.30 4.01 1.38
CA ALA A 64 12.79 2.70 0.98
C ALA A 64 11.25 2.61 1.07
N ILE A 65 10.66 3.15 2.14
CA ILE A 65 9.20 3.20 2.33
C ILE A 65 8.56 4.06 1.24
N SER A 66 9.09 5.25 0.95
CA SER A 66 8.58 6.11 -0.12
C SER A 66 8.68 5.44 -1.49
N ALA A 67 9.80 4.76 -1.78
CA ALA A 67 9.98 4.02 -3.03
C ALA A 67 8.95 2.89 -3.17
N ALA A 68 8.67 2.16 -2.10
CA ALA A 68 7.65 1.10 -2.10
C ALA A 68 6.25 1.63 -2.40
N ILE A 69 5.89 2.81 -1.87
CA ILE A 69 4.62 3.48 -2.18
C ILE A 69 4.56 3.85 -3.67
N VAL A 70 5.61 4.49 -4.21
CA VAL A 70 5.67 4.88 -5.63
C VAL A 70 5.56 3.66 -6.55
N VAL A 71 6.28 2.58 -6.25
CA VAL A 71 6.21 1.33 -7.02
C VAL A 71 4.82 0.69 -6.90
N GLY A 72 4.23 0.66 -5.71
CA GLY A 72 2.89 0.11 -5.49
C GLY A 72 1.81 0.86 -6.27
N VAL A 73 1.85 2.19 -6.25
CA VAL A 73 0.93 3.06 -7.01
C VAL A 73 1.21 2.96 -8.52
N GLY A 74 2.48 2.93 -8.92
CA GLY A 74 2.87 2.79 -10.32
C GLY A 74 2.41 1.46 -10.93
N LEU A 75 2.62 0.33 -10.24
CA LEU A 75 2.19 -0.99 -10.70
C LEU A 75 0.67 -1.14 -10.74
N SER A 76 -0.04 -0.61 -9.73
CA SER A 76 -1.51 -0.64 -9.70
C SER A 76 -2.10 0.26 -10.79
N GLY A 77 -1.55 1.47 -10.98
CA GLY A 77 -1.91 2.37 -12.07
C GLY A 77 -1.62 1.79 -13.46
N TRP A 78 -0.46 1.15 -13.64
CA TRP A 78 -0.10 0.48 -14.89
C TRP A 78 -1.04 -0.68 -15.21
N ARG A 79 -1.37 -1.53 -14.24
CA ARG A 79 -2.36 -2.60 -14.41
C ARG A 79 -3.73 -2.04 -14.79
N PHE A 80 -4.19 -0.98 -14.10
CA PHE A 80 -5.45 -0.33 -14.43
C PHE A 80 -5.46 0.22 -15.86
N TYR A 81 -4.38 0.90 -16.25
CA TYR A 81 -4.20 1.42 -17.60
C TYR A 81 -4.25 0.30 -18.64
N ARG A 82 -3.51 -0.79 -18.43
CA ARG A 82 -3.53 -1.96 -19.32
C ARG A 82 -4.93 -2.56 -19.43
N ASP A 83 -5.59 -2.77 -18.30
CA ASP A 83 -6.90 -3.42 -18.27
C ASP A 83 -8.03 -2.54 -18.85
N HIS A 84 -7.95 -1.20 -18.75
CA HIS A 84 -8.96 -0.28 -19.27
C HIS A 84 -8.69 0.27 -20.68
N ILE A 85 -7.43 0.54 -21.04
CA ILE A 85 -7.07 1.15 -22.33
C ILE A 85 -6.75 0.08 -23.37
N CYS A 86 -6.08 -1.02 -22.99
CA CYS A 86 -5.78 -2.11 -23.93
C CYS A 86 -6.93 -3.11 -24.07
N GLY A 87 -7.99 -3.01 -23.27
CA GLY A 87 -9.23 -3.77 -23.47
C GLY A 87 -9.20 -5.25 -23.03
N ASP A 88 -8.09 -5.74 -22.47
CA ASP A 88 -7.96 -7.16 -22.04
C ASP A 88 -9.08 -7.58 -21.07
N ALA A 89 -9.51 -6.69 -20.17
CA ALA A 89 -10.58 -7.01 -19.21
C ALA A 89 -12.00 -6.98 -19.82
N TYR A 90 -12.18 -6.37 -20.99
CA TYR A 90 -13.46 -6.41 -21.71
C TYR A 90 -13.59 -7.67 -22.57
N MET A 91 -12.49 -8.20 -23.09
CA MET A 91 -12.49 -9.45 -23.87
C MET A 91 -12.80 -10.69 -23.00
N ASP A 92 -12.33 -10.73 -21.75
CA ASP A 92 -12.60 -11.84 -20.83
C ASP A 92 -14.08 -11.92 -20.40
N ASP A 93 -14.74 -10.77 -20.15
CA ASP A 93 -16.13 -10.73 -19.68
C ASP A 93 -17.13 -11.15 -20.79
N ASP A 94 -16.79 -10.93 -22.07
CA ASP A 94 -17.63 -11.34 -23.22
C ASP A 94 -17.49 -12.83 -23.57
N TYR A 95 -16.36 -13.47 -23.26
CA TYR A 95 -16.15 -14.90 -23.48
C TYR A 95 -16.93 -15.78 -22.49
N ASP A 96 -17.19 -15.31 -21.27
CA ASP A 96 -18.01 -16.01 -20.26
C ASP A 96 -19.53 -15.84 -20.49
N ALA A 97 -19.93 -15.02 -21.48
CA ALA A 97 -21.34 -14.77 -21.82
C ALA A 97 -21.89 -15.67 -22.93
N TYR A 98 -21.05 -16.50 -23.56
CA TYR A 98 -21.39 -17.52 -24.56
C TYR A 98 -21.08 -18.94 -24.05
#